data_AF-A0A533SDM6-F1
#
_entry.id   AF-A0A533SDM6-F1
#
_cell.length_a   1.000
_cell.length_b   1.000
_cell.length_c   1.000
_cell.angle_alpha   90.00
_cell.angle_beta   90.00
_cell.angle_gamma   90.00
#
_symmetry.space_group_name_H-M   'P 1'
#
loop_
_entity.id
_entity.type
_entity.pdbx_description
1 polymer ?
#
loop_
_entity_poly.entity_id
_entity_poly.type
_entity_poly.pdbx_seq_one_letter_code
_entity_poly.pdbx_strand_id
1 'polypeptide(L)'
;MVALVSFRGFLLPWVEKLGYPIPPFDFRLAGVTSISADTHKYGYAAKGTSVILYRTPELRHFQYFSVTDWPGGLYNTPTLAGSRPGGLSAGCWAAMVSIGEQGYLEAARRIMDTATWIKQQIGTIAELQVIGDPTFVIAFVSEQLNIYQVWAYMTQRRWGLNGLLLPPGVHLCVTLRHTQPGVKERFIKDLKAAVEYVKKNPQASDGIIGPVYGMATAVELRDLLKETLNWYMDLQYAV
;
A
#
# COMPACT_ATOMS: atom_id res chain seq x y z
N MET A 1 -3.41 15.03 17.15
CA MET A 1 -3.54 14.63 15.72
C MET A 1 -2.86 13.27 15.57
N VAL A 2 -3.54 12.27 15.00
CA VAL A 2 -2.93 10.96 14.69
C VAL A 2 -2.12 11.12 13.41
N ALA A 3 -0.81 10.88 13.43
CA ALA A 3 -0.05 10.74 12.20
C ALA A 3 -0.14 9.29 11.75
N LEU A 4 -1.01 9.00 10.78
CA LEU A 4 -1.09 7.65 10.22
C LEU A 4 0.09 7.43 9.28
N VAL A 5 1.13 6.73 9.74
CA VAL A 5 2.31 6.41 8.93
C VAL A 5 2.44 4.90 8.68
N SER A 6 1.35 4.13 8.79
CA SER A 6 1.37 2.65 8.68
C SER A 6 2.14 2.16 7.46
N PHE A 7 1.79 2.68 6.28
CA PHE A 7 2.38 2.20 5.03
C PHE A 7 3.79 2.73 4.75
N ARG A 8 4.14 3.91 5.30
CA ARG A 8 5.33 4.67 4.90
C ARG A 8 6.41 4.72 5.99
N GLY A 9 6.10 4.25 7.20
CA GLY A 9 6.89 4.49 8.42
C GLY A 9 8.29 3.88 8.40
N PHE A 10 8.47 2.74 7.72
CA PHE A 10 9.78 2.10 7.55
C PHE A 10 10.53 2.53 6.28
N LEU A 11 10.03 3.52 5.53
CA LEU A 11 10.65 3.99 4.29
C LEU A 11 11.02 5.48 4.36
N LEU A 12 10.10 6.34 4.77
CA LEU A 12 10.30 7.80 4.74
C LEU A 12 11.51 8.30 5.55
N PRO A 13 11.86 7.77 6.75
CA PRO A 13 13.05 8.23 7.45
C PRO A 13 14.34 8.06 6.63
N TRP A 14 14.42 6.98 5.85
CA TRP A 14 15.57 6.68 5.00
C TRP A 14 15.55 7.52 3.72
N VAL A 15 14.36 7.76 3.16
CA VAL A 15 14.17 8.65 2.01
C VAL A 15 14.59 10.09 2.36
N GLU A 16 14.24 10.57 3.57
CA GLU A 16 14.71 11.84 4.11
C GLU A 16 16.24 11.86 4.24
N LYS A 17 16.87 10.81 4.81
CA LYS A 17 18.34 10.69 4.92
C LYS A 17 19.05 10.67 3.56
N LEU A 18 18.39 10.20 2.50
CA LEU A 18 18.90 10.23 1.12
C LEU A 18 18.83 11.62 0.46
N GLY A 19 18.28 12.63 1.15
CA GLY A 19 18.20 14.01 0.67
C GLY A 19 16.93 14.36 -0.11
N TYR A 20 15.94 13.47 -0.15
CA TYR A 20 14.64 13.81 -0.73
C TYR A 20 13.88 14.80 0.17
N PRO A 21 13.09 15.72 -0.40
CA PRO A 21 12.34 16.73 0.35
C PRO A 21 11.14 16.10 1.04
N ILE A 22 11.35 15.47 2.20
CA ILE A 22 10.31 14.88 3.03
C ILE A 22 10.00 15.83 4.20
N PRO A 23 8.79 16.43 4.26
CA PRO A 23 8.39 17.21 5.42
C PRO A 23 8.41 16.35 6.70
N PRO A 24 8.72 16.92 7.88
CA PRO A 24 8.63 16.18 9.13
C PRO A 24 7.24 15.55 9.29
N PHE A 25 7.19 14.28 9.65
CA PHE A 25 5.95 13.49 9.73
C PHE A 25 5.84 12.64 11.01
N ASP A 26 6.80 12.78 11.92
CA ASP A 26 6.92 11.98 13.14
C ASP A 26 6.77 12.84 14.41
N PHE A 27 7.20 12.31 15.56
CA PHE A 27 7.08 12.99 16.86
C PHE A 27 7.88 14.29 16.98
N ARG A 28 8.76 14.64 16.03
CA ARG A 28 9.36 15.98 15.90
C ARG A 28 8.30 17.07 15.80
N LEU A 29 7.13 16.76 15.23
CA LEU A 29 5.97 17.64 15.23
C LEU A 29 5.23 17.57 16.57
N ALA A 30 5.20 18.65 17.34
CA ALA A 30 4.59 18.68 18.67
C ALA A 30 3.13 18.18 18.71
N GLY A 31 2.35 18.43 17.65
CA GLY A 31 0.94 18.03 17.56
C GLY A 31 0.67 16.54 17.26
N VAL A 32 1.70 15.77 16.90
CA VAL A 32 1.58 14.33 16.60
C VAL A 32 1.48 13.54 17.90
N THR A 33 0.36 12.89 18.18
CA THR A 33 0.14 12.19 19.47
C THR A 33 0.34 10.68 19.38
N SER A 34 0.27 10.11 18.19
CA SER A 34 0.52 8.69 17.92
C SER A 34 0.98 8.47 16.48
N ILE A 35 1.69 7.37 16.26
CA ILE A 35 2.20 6.92 14.96
C ILE A 35 1.99 5.42 14.84
N SER A 36 1.35 4.97 13.77
CA SER A 36 1.38 3.57 13.35
C SER A 36 2.47 3.34 12.30
N ALA A 37 3.14 2.19 12.32
CA ALA A 37 4.15 1.80 11.34
C ALA A 37 4.17 0.28 11.13
N ASP A 38 3.90 -0.16 9.90
CA ASP A 38 3.80 -1.59 9.59
C ASP A 38 5.19 -2.20 9.33
N THR A 39 5.66 -2.99 10.29
CA THR A 39 6.89 -3.79 10.16
C THR A 39 6.79 -4.81 9.03
N HIS A 40 5.60 -5.35 8.75
CA HIS A 40 5.40 -6.33 7.67
C HIS A 40 5.28 -5.74 6.25
N LYS A 41 5.51 -4.42 6.10
CA LYS A 41 5.57 -3.72 4.81
C LYS A 41 7.04 -3.44 4.48
N TYR A 42 7.49 -2.19 4.61
CA TYR A 42 8.88 -1.78 4.36
C TYR A 42 9.80 -2.08 5.55
N GLY A 43 9.29 -2.56 6.68
CA GLY A 43 10.13 -3.18 7.71
C GLY A 43 10.62 -4.57 7.31
N TYR A 44 10.05 -5.15 6.24
CA TYR A 44 10.38 -6.45 5.66
C TYR A 44 10.21 -7.65 6.61
N ALA A 45 9.48 -7.48 7.70
CA ALA A 45 9.05 -8.57 8.56
C ALA A 45 8.01 -9.45 7.86
N ALA A 46 7.85 -10.69 8.36
CA ALA A 46 6.76 -11.57 7.95
C ALA A 46 5.38 -10.92 8.23
N LYS A 47 4.36 -11.30 7.45
CA LYS A 47 2.97 -10.82 7.63
C LYS A 47 2.47 -11.13 9.04
N GLY A 48 1.69 -10.20 9.59
CA GLY A 48 1.08 -10.32 10.93
C GLY A 48 1.71 -9.45 12.03
N THR A 49 2.65 -8.55 11.70
CA THR A 49 3.21 -7.56 12.66
C THR A 49 3.06 -6.12 12.20
N SER A 50 2.82 -5.21 13.14
CA SER A 50 2.83 -3.75 13.01
C SER A 50 3.12 -3.15 14.39
N VAL A 51 3.35 -1.84 14.45
CA VAL A 51 3.60 -1.11 15.70
C VAL A 51 2.70 0.11 15.77
N ILE A 52 2.13 0.34 16.95
CA ILE A 52 1.49 1.61 17.32
C ILE A 52 2.32 2.25 18.43
N LEU A 53 2.69 3.51 18.22
CA LEU A 53 3.47 4.33 19.14
C LEU A 53 2.59 5.47 19.63
N TYR A 54 2.72 5.83 20.90
CA TYR A 54 2.07 6.98 21.50
C TYR A 54 3.12 7.94 22.02
N ARG A 55 2.84 9.24 21.96
CA ARG A 55 3.73 10.28 22.49
C ARG A 55 3.95 10.13 23.98
N THR A 56 2.91 9.72 24.73
CA THR A 56 2.97 9.59 26.19
C THR A 56 2.34 8.29 26.69
N PRO A 57 2.74 7.81 27.89
CA PRO A 57 2.13 6.64 28.53
C PRO A 57 0.65 6.84 28.85
N GLU A 58 0.23 8.06 29.22
CA GLU A 58 -1.16 8.37 29.59
C GLU A 58 -2.10 8.09 28.43
N LEU A 59 -1.70 8.45 27.20
CA LEU A 59 -2.44 8.10 25.98
C LEU A 59 -2.49 6.59 25.76
N ARG A 60 -1.38 5.89 26.00
CA ARG A 60 -1.27 4.45 25.80
C ARG A 60 -2.11 3.66 26.82
N HIS A 61 -2.32 4.18 28.03
CA HIS A 61 -3.14 3.51 29.04
C HIS A 61 -4.59 3.32 28.61
N PHE A 62 -5.14 4.23 27.77
CA PHE A 62 -6.48 4.07 27.19
C PHE A 62 -6.58 2.92 26.17
N GLN A 63 -5.46 2.35 25.71
CA GLN A 63 -5.45 1.17 24.82
C GLN A 63 -5.57 -0.14 25.60
N TYR A 64 -5.16 -0.16 26.86
CA TYR A 64 -5.10 -1.40 27.63
C TYR A 64 -6.50 -1.87 28.01
N PHE A 65 -6.69 -3.19 27.97
CA PHE A 65 -7.88 -3.84 28.53
C PHE A 65 -7.47 -4.57 29.80
N SER A 66 -8.00 -4.15 30.95
CA SER A 66 -7.69 -4.73 32.26
C SER A 66 -8.97 -5.13 32.98
N VAL A 67 -8.98 -6.34 33.55
CA VAL A 67 -10.10 -6.91 34.32
C VAL A 67 -9.55 -7.44 35.63
N THR A 68 -10.15 -7.03 36.74
CA THR A 68 -9.69 -7.36 38.10
C THR A 68 -10.65 -8.25 38.87
N ASP A 69 -11.87 -8.44 38.37
CA ASP A 69 -12.99 -9.14 39.02
C ASP A 69 -13.42 -10.42 38.28
N TRP A 70 -12.65 -10.84 37.27
CA TRP A 70 -12.89 -12.11 36.59
C TRP A 70 -12.52 -13.30 37.49
N PRO A 71 -13.40 -14.31 37.67
CA PRO A 71 -13.08 -15.48 38.49
C PRO A 71 -11.86 -16.29 38.02
N GLY A 72 -11.44 -16.12 36.76
CA GLY A 72 -10.21 -16.71 36.20
C GLY A 72 -8.91 -16.01 36.63
N GLY A 73 -9.00 -14.94 37.43
CA GLY A 73 -7.87 -14.17 37.94
C GLY A 73 -7.70 -12.81 37.27
N LEU A 74 -6.65 -12.09 37.67
CA LEU A 74 -6.32 -10.78 37.09
C LEU A 74 -5.96 -10.95 35.60
N TYR A 75 -6.59 -10.15 34.74
CA TYR A 75 -6.34 -10.17 33.31
C TYR A 75 -5.96 -8.78 32.79
N ASN A 76 -4.92 -8.72 31.95
CA ASN A 76 -4.51 -7.48 31.30
C ASN A 76 -3.93 -7.79 29.91
N THR A 77 -4.41 -7.10 28.87
CA THR A 77 -3.85 -7.17 27.52
C THR A 77 -3.58 -5.78 26.94
N PRO A 78 -2.40 -5.58 26.31
CA PRO A 78 -2.06 -4.30 25.71
C PRO A 78 -2.65 -4.09 24.31
N THR A 79 -3.27 -5.10 23.69
CA THR A 79 -3.88 -5.02 22.35
C THR A 79 -5.17 -5.83 22.29
N LEU A 80 -5.84 -5.87 21.12
CA LEU A 80 -7.11 -6.61 20.95
C LEU A 80 -7.01 -8.11 21.26
N ALA A 81 -5.86 -8.74 21.03
CA ALA A 81 -5.71 -10.19 21.17
C ALA A 81 -5.23 -10.58 22.58
N GLY A 82 -5.70 -11.72 23.07
CA GLY A 82 -5.11 -12.41 24.23
C GLY A 82 -3.88 -13.23 23.81
N SER A 83 -4.11 -14.48 23.40
CA SER A 83 -3.07 -15.33 22.80
C SER A 83 -2.56 -14.74 21.49
N ARG A 84 -1.23 -14.72 21.31
CA ARG A 84 -0.56 -14.08 20.16
C ARG A 84 0.52 -15.00 19.57
N PRO A 85 0.71 -15.01 18.24
CA PRO A 85 1.75 -15.80 17.59
C PRO A 85 3.14 -15.19 17.80
N GLY A 86 3.76 -15.47 18.96
CA GLY A 86 5.04 -14.87 19.37
C GLY A 86 6.19 -15.03 18.37
N GLY A 87 6.20 -16.11 17.59
CA GLY A 87 7.17 -16.34 16.52
C GLY A 87 7.21 -15.23 15.46
N LEU A 88 6.07 -14.58 15.17
CA LEU A 88 6.04 -13.44 14.23
C LEU A 88 6.74 -12.21 14.80
N SER A 89 6.66 -11.99 16.12
CA SER A 89 7.36 -10.88 16.78
C SER A 89 8.88 -11.12 16.79
N ALA A 90 9.30 -12.37 17.05
CA ALA A 90 10.71 -12.77 16.95
C ALA A 90 11.24 -12.62 15.51
N GLY A 91 10.48 -13.06 14.51
CA GLY A 91 10.84 -12.90 13.10
C GLY A 91 10.90 -11.44 12.66
N CYS A 92 10.01 -10.59 13.18
CA CYS A 92 10.07 -9.14 12.97
C CYS A 92 11.36 -8.54 13.53
N TRP A 93 11.72 -8.88 14.78
CA TRP A 93 12.98 -8.43 15.38
C TRP A 93 14.18 -8.88 14.54
N ALA A 94 14.22 -10.16 14.15
CA ALA A 94 15.28 -10.73 13.32
C ALA A 94 15.44 -10.00 11.97
N ALA A 95 14.33 -9.67 11.30
CA ALA A 95 14.34 -8.89 10.06
C ALA A 95 14.96 -7.50 10.29
N MET A 96 14.52 -6.79 11.34
CA MET A 96 15.01 -5.45 11.62
C MET A 96 16.51 -5.42 11.94
N VAL A 97 17.00 -6.33 12.79
CA VAL A 97 18.41 -6.36 13.18
C VAL A 97 19.32 -6.85 12.05
N SER A 98 18.86 -7.78 11.21
CA SER A 98 19.66 -8.28 10.08
C SER A 98 19.77 -7.27 8.94
N ILE A 99 18.72 -6.47 8.69
CA ILE A 99 18.74 -5.42 7.68
C ILE A 99 19.56 -4.22 8.16
N GLY A 100 19.31 -3.78 9.39
CA GLY A 100 19.99 -2.63 9.98
C GLY A 100 19.80 -1.34 9.20
N GLU A 101 20.41 -0.26 9.69
CA GLU A 101 20.30 1.06 9.07
C GLU A 101 20.78 1.08 7.61
N GLN A 102 21.95 0.46 7.34
CA GLN A 102 22.51 0.44 5.98
C GLN A 102 21.63 -0.33 5.00
N GLY A 103 21.06 -1.47 5.40
CA GLY A 103 20.17 -2.24 4.55
C GLY A 103 18.87 -1.49 4.24
N TYR A 104 18.30 -0.77 5.22
CA TYR A 104 17.12 0.05 4.99
C TYR A 104 17.42 1.26 4.09
N LEU A 105 18.58 1.91 4.26
CA LEU A 105 19.01 3.01 3.41
C LEU A 105 19.18 2.57 1.94
N GLU A 106 19.85 1.45 1.72
CA GLU A 106 20.03 0.86 0.40
C GLU A 106 18.70 0.43 -0.23
N ALA A 107 17.82 -0.18 0.57
CA ALA A 107 16.49 -0.55 0.09
C ALA A 107 15.67 0.68 -0.33
N ALA A 108 15.72 1.75 0.47
CA ALA A 108 15.05 3.01 0.17
C ALA A 108 15.59 3.64 -1.11
N ARG A 109 16.91 3.68 -1.29
CA ARG A 109 17.57 4.19 -2.50
C ARG A 109 17.08 3.47 -3.74
N ARG A 110 17.13 2.13 -3.74
CA ARG A 110 16.67 1.31 -4.87
C ARG A 110 15.19 1.53 -5.19
N ILE A 111 14.34 1.65 -4.17
CA ILE A 111 12.91 1.92 -4.34
C ILE A 111 12.70 3.31 -4.96
N MET A 112 13.36 4.34 -4.45
CA MET A 112 13.23 5.71 -4.94
C MET A 112 13.79 5.89 -6.34
N ASP A 113 14.94 5.28 -6.67
CA ASP A 113 15.52 5.27 -8.02
C ASP A 113 14.54 4.64 -9.02
N THR A 114 13.96 3.48 -8.64
CA THR A 114 12.99 2.75 -9.46
C THR A 114 11.71 3.55 -9.64
N ALA A 115 11.16 4.10 -8.56
CA ALA A 115 9.93 4.86 -8.59
C ALA A 115 10.06 6.16 -9.39
N THR A 116 11.17 6.88 -9.21
CA THR A 116 11.46 8.12 -9.96
C THR A 116 11.52 7.83 -11.45
N TRP A 117 12.22 6.76 -11.85
CA TRP A 117 12.29 6.34 -13.23
C TRP A 117 10.93 5.94 -13.80
N ILE A 118 10.14 5.13 -13.09
CA ILE A 118 8.79 4.73 -13.54
C ILE A 118 7.89 5.97 -13.68
N LYS A 119 7.91 6.88 -12.70
CA LYS A 119 7.12 8.13 -12.72
C LYS A 119 7.46 8.97 -13.95
N GLN A 120 8.75 9.17 -14.23
CA GLN A 120 9.22 9.89 -15.41
C GLN A 120 8.75 9.23 -16.70
N GLN A 121 8.86 7.90 -16.80
CA GLN A 121 8.45 7.17 -18.00
C GLN A 121 6.94 7.21 -18.23
N ILE A 122 6.12 7.13 -17.17
CA ILE A 122 4.66 7.34 -17.29
C ILE A 122 4.37 8.75 -17.81
N GLY A 123 5.10 9.76 -17.33
CA GLY A 123 4.97 11.14 -17.83
C GLY A 123 5.32 11.33 -19.32
N THR A 124 5.95 10.34 -19.98
CA THR A 124 6.18 10.35 -21.44
C THR A 124 5.04 9.76 -22.26
N ILE A 125 4.00 9.21 -21.61
CA ILE A 125 2.85 8.58 -22.26
C ILE A 125 1.72 9.60 -22.28
N ALA A 126 1.41 10.14 -23.47
CA ALA A 126 0.52 11.29 -23.63
C ALA A 126 -0.91 11.07 -23.09
N GLU A 127 -1.37 9.83 -23.05
CA GLU A 127 -2.70 9.45 -22.59
C GLU A 127 -2.78 9.28 -21.06
N LEU A 128 -1.66 9.28 -20.35
CA LEU A 128 -1.59 9.01 -18.91
C LEU A 128 -1.09 10.22 -18.14
N GLN A 129 -1.64 10.42 -16.95
CA GLN A 129 -1.22 11.47 -16.03
C GLN A 129 -0.97 10.88 -14.65
N VAL A 130 0.19 11.19 -14.05
CA VAL A 130 0.46 10.87 -12.64
C VAL A 130 -0.29 11.85 -11.74
N ILE A 131 -0.94 11.35 -10.68
CA ILE A 131 -1.63 12.18 -9.69
C ILE A 131 -0.61 12.76 -8.71
N GLY A 132 -0.47 14.09 -8.70
CA GLY A 132 0.44 14.82 -7.80
C GLY A 132 1.92 14.52 -8.06
N ASP A 133 2.75 14.65 -7.02
CA ASP A 133 4.18 14.33 -7.07
C ASP A 133 4.53 13.19 -6.08
N PRO A 134 4.22 11.92 -6.41
CA PRO A 134 4.43 10.82 -5.48
C PRO A 134 5.91 10.44 -5.36
N THR A 135 6.26 9.92 -4.17
CA THR A 135 7.57 9.32 -3.91
C THR A 135 7.69 7.92 -4.53
N PHE A 136 6.98 6.93 -3.99
CA PHE A 136 7.11 5.51 -4.40
C PHE A 136 5.78 4.77 -4.62
N VAL A 137 4.64 5.42 -4.37
CA VAL A 137 3.31 4.93 -4.72
C VAL A 137 2.78 5.78 -5.84
N ILE A 138 2.88 5.26 -7.06
CA ILE A 138 2.64 6.03 -8.28
C ILE A 138 1.22 5.74 -8.73
N ALA A 139 0.30 6.66 -8.43
CA ALA A 139 -1.05 6.64 -8.95
C ALA A 139 -1.10 7.40 -10.28
N PHE A 140 -1.79 6.85 -11.27
CA PHE A 140 -1.97 7.48 -12.57
C PHE A 140 -3.38 7.23 -13.13
N VAL A 141 -3.83 8.19 -13.92
CA VAL A 141 -5.18 8.30 -14.49
C VAL A 141 -5.09 8.55 -15.99
N SER A 142 -6.24 8.51 -16.66
CA SER A 142 -6.39 8.93 -18.05
C SER A 142 -7.71 9.66 -18.24
N GLU A 143 -7.69 10.81 -18.90
CA GLU A 143 -8.89 11.51 -19.36
C GLU A 143 -9.33 11.04 -20.76
N GLN A 144 -8.43 10.36 -21.48
CA GLN A 144 -8.61 9.98 -22.88
C GLN A 144 -9.02 8.51 -23.05
N LEU A 145 -8.61 7.66 -22.10
CA LEU A 145 -8.80 6.21 -22.13
C LEU A 145 -9.53 5.72 -20.89
N ASN A 146 -10.24 4.59 -21.04
CA ASN A 146 -10.73 3.86 -19.88
C ASN A 146 -9.54 3.20 -19.15
N ILE A 147 -9.10 3.81 -18.05
CA ILE A 147 -7.95 3.35 -17.27
C ILE A 147 -8.11 1.91 -16.73
N TYR A 148 -9.35 1.42 -16.56
CA TYR A 148 -9.57 0.05 -16.12
C TYR A 148 -9.39 -0.97 -17.24
N GLN A 149 -9.54 -0.60 -18.51
CA GLN A 149 -9.15 -1.47 -19.64
C GLN A 149 -7.62 -1.58 -19.72
N VAL A 150 -6.91 -0.46 -19.49
CA VAL A 150 -5.44 -0.47 -19.36
C VAL A 150 -5.03 -1.41 -18.21
N TRP A 151 -5.72 -1.33 -17.06
CA TRP A 151 -5.48 -2.24 -15.94
C TRP A 151 -5.77 -3.70 -16.28
N ALA A 152 -6.89 -4.00 -16.93
CA ALA A 152 -7.23 -5.36 -17.32
C ALA A 152 -6.16 -5.97 -18.25
N TYR A 153 -5.68 -5.20 -19.23
CA TYR A 153 -4.59 -5.61 -20.11
C TYR A 153 -3.29 -5.88 -19.34
N MET A 154 -2.94 -5.02 -18.38
CA MET A 154 -1.78 -5.21 -17.50
C MET A 154 -1.94 -6.48 -16.64
N THR A 155 -3.16 -6.76 -16.16
CA THR A 155 -3.48 -7.97 -15.38
C THR A 155 -3.26 -9.24 -16.20
N GLN A 156 -3.65 -9.27 -17.48
CA GLN A 156 -3.37 -10.40 -18.38
C GLN A 156 -1.86 -10.66 -18.55
N ARG A 157 -1.04 -9.61 -18.37
CA ARG A 157 0.43 -9.68 -18.32
C ARG A 157 1.00 -9.93 -16.94
N ARG A 158 0.15 -10.36 -16.00
CA ARG A 158 0.47 -10.73 -14.62
C ARG A 158 0.95 -9.55 -13.76
N TRP A 159 0.55 -8.33 -14.10
CA TRP A 159 0.77 -7.17 -13.22
C TRP A 159 -0.33 -7.07 -12.17
N GLY A 160 0.05 -7.09 -10.89
CA GLY A 160 -0.84 -6.84 -9.76
C GLY A 160 -0.90 -5.36 -9.41
N LEU A 161 -1.63 -4.57 -10.21
CA LEU A 161 -1.93 -3.17 -9.88
C LEU A 161 -3.16 -3.07 -8.98
N ASN A 162 -3.32 -1.93 -8.33
CA ASN A 162 -4.49 -1.64 -7.50
C ASN A 162 -5.37 -0.61 -8.21
N GLY A 163 -6.65 -0.94 -8.39
CA GLY A 163 -7.66 -0.01 -8.88
C GLY A 163 -7.99 1.06 -7.84
N LEU A 164 -8.21 2.28 -8.31
CA LEU A 164 -8.61 3.43 -7.52
C LEU A 164 -9.96 3.94 -7.99
N LEU A 165 -10.73 4.51 -7.06
CA LEU A 165 -11.99 5.17 -7.32
C LEU A 165 -11.84 6.65 -6.92
N LEU A 166 -12.48 7.55 -7.68
CA LEU A 166 -12.57 8.99 -7.40
C LEU A 166 -11.21 9.74 -7.33
N PRO A 167 -10.54 10.00 -8.47
CA PRO A 167 -10.95 9.67 -9.83
C PRO A 167 -10.66 8.21 -10.20
N PRO A 168 -11.27 7.67 -11.27
CA PRO A 168 -10.86 6.40 -11.85
C PRO A 168 -9.36 6.39 -12.11
N GLY A 169 -8.66 5.41 -11.54
CA GLY A 169 -7.20 5.35 -11.65
C GLY A 169 -6.66 3.99 -11.29
N VAL A 170 -5.36 3.85 -11.43
CA VAL A 170 -4.61 2.72 -10.89
C VAL A 170 -3.35 3.21 -10.20
N HIS A 171 -2.82 2.43 -9.26
CA HIS A 171 -1.48 2.67 -8.77
C HIS A 171 -0.58 1.44 -8.83
N LEU A 172 0.71 1.74 -8.96
CA LEU A 172 1.79 0.82 -8.64
C LEU A 172 2.46 1.26 -7.34
N CYS A 173 2.49 0.36 -6.37
CA CYS A 173 3.34 0.54 -5.20
C CYS A 173 4.71 -0.11 -5.43
N VAL A 174 5.77 0.70 -5.48
CA VAL A 174 7.13 0.21 -5.70
C VAL A 174 7.66 -0.45 -4.43
N THR A 175 8.24 -1.64 -4.61
CA THR A 175 8.84 -2.48 -3.55
C THR A 175 10.16 -3.03 -4.08
N LEU A 176 10.96 -3.68 -3.22
CA LEU A 176 12.23 -4.28 -3.63
C LEU A 176 12.10 -5.27 -4.81
N ARG A 177 10.92 -5.88 -5.02
CA ARG A 177 10.68 -6.77 -6.18
C ARG A 177 10.68 -6.02 -7.50
N HIS A 178 10.24 -4.77 -7.51
CA HIS A 178 10.22 -3.91 -8.69
C HIS A 178 11.62 -3.36 -9.03
N THR A 179 12.53 -3.36 -8.05
CA THR A 179 13.92 -2.91 -8.23
C THR A 179 14.84 -3.96 -8.84
N GLN A 180 14.32 -5.15 -9.16
CA GLN A 180 15.10 -6.21 -9.79
C GLN A 180 15.40 -5.86 -11.26
N PRO A 181 16.53 -6.33 -11.83
CA PRO A 181 16.90 -6.03 -13.20
C PRO A 181 15.79 -6.32 -14.21
N GLY A 182 15.51 -5.35 -15.10
CA GLY A 182 14.53 -5.49 -16.18
C GLY A 182 13.06 -5.33 -15.78
N VAL A 183 12.72 -5.30 -14.49
CA VAL A 183 11.30 -5.29 -14.06
C VAL A 183 10.65 -3.95 -14.34
N LYS A 184 11.32 -2.82 -14.06
CA LYS A 184 10.78 -1.48 -14.35
C LYS A 184 10.65 -1.24 -15.86
N GLU A 185 11.62 -1.69 -16.64
CA GLU A 185 11.61 -1.59 -18.10
C GLU A 185 10.46 -2.41 -18.70
N ARG A 186 10.26 -3.65 -18.21
CA ARG A 186 9.13 -4.49 -18.60
C ARG A 186 7.81 -3.82 -18.26
N PHE A 187 7.69 -3.22 -17.07
CA PHE A 187 6.48 -2.52 -16.65
C PHE A 187 6.09 -1.42 -17.64
N ILE A 188 7.05 -0.55 -18.00
CA ILE A 188 6.79 0.56 -18.93
C ILE A 188 6.51 0.05 -20.35
N LYS A 189 7.22 -0.99 -20.81
CA LYS A 189 6.96 -1.62 -22.11
C LYS A 189 5.52 -2.14 -22.19
N ASP A 190 5.09 -2.88 -21.18
CA ASP A 190 3.74 -3.45 -21.13
C ASP A 190 2.67 -2.36 -20.98
N LEU A 191 2.94 -1.31 -20.19
CA LEU A 191 2.03 -0.19 -20.03
C LEU A 191 1.81 0.59 -21.33
N LYS A 192 2.89 0.83 -22.11
CA LYS A 192 2.78 1.44 -23.45
C LYS A 192 1.98 0.54 -24.40
N ALA A 193 2.20 -0.77 -24.35
CA ALA A 193 1.42 -1.72 -25.14
C ALA A 193 -0.07 -1.75 -24.73
N ALA A 194 -0.37 -1.59 -23.44
CA ALA A 194 -1.73 -1.50 -22.92
C ALA A 194 -2.45 -0.25 -23.43
N VAL A 195 -1.79 0.90 -23.39
CA VAL A 195 -2.31 2.16 -23.92
C VAL A 195 -2.61 2.04 -25.41
N GLU A 196 -1.67 1.53 -26.20
CA GLU A 196 -1.87 1.32 -27.64
C GLU A 196 -2.98 0.31 -27.96
N TYR A 197 -3.12 -0.73 -27.15
CA TYR A 197 -4.21 -1.69 -27.28
C TYR A 197 -5.58 -1.04 -27.05
N VAL A 198 -5.72 -0.27 -25.96
CA VAL A 198 -6.98 0.39 -25.60
C VAL A 198 -7.35 1.45 -26.63
N LYS A 199 -6.38 2.20 -27.17
CA LYS A 199 -6.62 3.15 -28.27
C LYS A 199 -7.21 2.48 -29.51
N LYS A 200 -6.74 1.28 -29.85
CA LYS A 200 -7.24 0.51 -31.01
C LYS A 200 -8.56 -0.21 -30.72
N ASN A 201 -8.89 -0.45 -29.45
CA ASN A 201 -10.04 -1.25 -29.03
C ASN A 201 -10.83 -0.56 -27.91
N PRO A 202 -11.35 0.68 -28.10
CA PRO A 202 -11.98 1.45 -27.02
C PRO A 202 -13.24 0.79 -26.43
N GLN A 203 -13.90 -0.08 -27.21
CA GLN A 203 -15.10 -0.81 -26.80
C GLN A 203 -14.81 -2.20 -26.21
N ALA A 204 -13.54 -2.62 -26.13
CA ALA A 204 -13.19 -3.92 -25.56
C ALA A 204 -13.50 -3.96 -24.06
N SER A 205 -14.24 -4.98 -23.64
CA SER A 205 -14.52 -5.25 -22.23
C SER A 205 -13.80 -6.52 -21.80
N ASP A 206 -12.47 -6.45 -21.78
CA ASP A 206 -11.65 -7.61 -21.43
C ASP A 206 -11.66 -7.85 -19.92
N GLY A 207 -12.30 -8.94 -19.49
CA GLY A 207 -12.33 -9.39 -18.11
C GLY A 207 -13.33 -8.66 -17.21
N ILE A 208 -13.34 -9.05 -15.93
CA ILE A 208 -14.37 -8.64 -14.94
C ILE A 208 -14.00 -7.32 -14.24
N ILE A 209 -12.70 -6.99 -14.21
CA ILE A 209 -12.16 -5.84 -13.46
C ILE A 209 -12.75 -4.51 -13.93
N GLY A 210 -12.73 -4.26 -15.24
CA GLY A 210 -13.23 -3.02 -15.83
C GLY A 210 -14.71 -2.75 -15.50
N PRO A 211 -15.61 -3.69 -15.80
CA PRO A 211 -17.03 -3.56 -15.46
C PRO A 211 -17.30 -3.38 -13.95
N VAL A 212 -16.65 -4.17 -13.08
CA VAL A 212 -16.86 -4.08 -11.62
C VAL A 212 -16.40 -2.74 -11.06
N TYR A 213 -15.21 -2.28 -11.44
CA TYR A 213 -14.69 -0.98 -10.98
C TYR A 213 -15.41 0.21 -11.64
N GLY A 214 -15.94 0.03 -12.86
CA GLY A 214 -16.84 0.99 -13.49
C GLY A 214 -18.13 1.17 -12.68
N MET A 215 -18.81 0.07 -12.34
CA MET A 215 -20.00 0.10 -11.48
C MET A 215 -19.70 0.68 -10.09
N ALA A 216 -18.50 0.44 -9.55
CA ALA A 216 -18.08 0.97 -8.26
C ALA A 216 -17.98 2.50 -8.18
N THR A 217 -18.00 3.19 -9.32
CA THR A 217 -18.06 4.66 -9.34
C THR A 217 -19.48 5.21 -9.23
N ALA A 218 -20.52 4.39 -9.46
CA ALA A 218 -21.92 4.80 -9.32
C ALA A 218 -22.37 4.71 -7.85
N VAL A 219 -22.78 5.84 -7.27
CA VAL A 219 -23.14 5.93 -5.85
C VAL A 219 -24.39 5.11 -5.53
N GLU A 220 -25.30 5.00 -6.48
CA GLU A 220 -26.58 4.29 -6.41
C GLU A 220 -26.39 2.77 -6.29
N LEU A 221 -25.23 2.25 -6.69
CA LEU A 221 -24.93 0.81 -6.67
C LEU A 221 -24.16 0.37 -5.42
N ARG A 222 -23.93 1.25 -4.44
CA ARG A 222 -23.10 0.94 -3.25
C ARG A 222 -23.61 -0.25 -2.44
N ASP A 223 -24.91 -0.36 -2.24
CA ASP A 223 -25.48 -1.48 -1.48
C ASP A 223 -25.36 -2.80 -2.25
N LEU A 224 -25.62 -2.79 -3.57
CA LEU A 224 -25.39 -3.94 -4.45
C LEU A 224 -23.92 -4.39 -4.44
N LEU A 225 -22.98 -3.44 -4.46
CA LEU A 225 -21.55 -3.73 -4.39
C LEU A 225 -21.17 -4.34 -3.03
N LYS A 226 -21.76 -3.85 -1.93
CA LYS A 226 -21.56 -4.42 -0.60
C LYS A 226 -22.03 -5.88 -0.55
N GLU A 227 -23.21 -6.18 -1.09
CA GLU A 227 -23.72 -7.54 -1.18
C GLU A 227 -22.82 -8.43 -2.05
N THR A 228 -22.36 -7.91 -3.19
CA THR A 228 -21.42 -8.62 -4.09
C THR A 228 -20.10 -8.93 -3.38
N LEU A 229 -19.57 -8.00 -2.58
CA LEU A 229 -18.36 -8.21 -1.79
C LEU A 229 -18.55 -9.25 -0.68
N ASN A 230 -19.72 -9.25 -0.02
CA ASN A 230 -20.05 -10.29 0.96
C ASN A 230 -20.09 -11.67 0.30
N TRP A 231 -20.78 -11.79 -0.83
CA TRP A 231 -20.83 -13.04 -1.59
C TRP A 231 -19.43 -13.49 -2.04
N TYR A 232 -18.58 -12.57 -2.49
CA TYR A 232 -17.19 -12.88 -2.82
C TYR A 232 -16.41 -13.42 -1.60
N MET A 233 -16.66 -12.89 -0.40
CA MET A 233 -16.06 -13.43 0.82
C MET A 233 -16.57 -14.84 1.11
N ASP A 234 -17.88 -15.09 0.98
CA ASP A 234 -18.47 -16.42 1.19
C ASP A 234 -17.86 -17.46 0.23
N LEU A 235 -17.59 -17.08 -1.03
CA LEU A 235 -16.89 -17.94 -2.00
C LEU A 235 -15.50 -18.38 -1.54
N GLN A 236 -14.76 -17.53 -0.80
CA GLN A 236 -13.44 -17.90 -0.28
C GLN A 236 -13.51 -18.99 0.79
N TYR A 237 -14.69 -19.19 1.39
CA TYR A 237 -14.95 -20.21 2.42
C TYR A 237 -15.79 -21.37 1.90
N ALA A 238 -16.13 -21.41 0.60
CA ALA A 238 -16.81 -22.54 0.00
C ALA A 238 -15.92 -23.79 0.05
N VAL A 239 -16.49 -24.91 0.49
CA VAL A 239 -15.84 -26.23 0.63
C VAL A 239 -16.48 -27.22 -0.34
#